data_AF-A0A918L899-F1
#
_entry.id   AF-A0A918L899-F1
#
_cell.length_a   1.000
_cell.length_b   1.000
_cell.length_c   1.000
_cell.angle_alpha   90.00
_cell.angle_beta   90.00
_cell.angle_gamma   90.00
#
_symmetry.space_group_name_H-M   'P 1'
#
loop_
_entity.id
_entity.type
_entity.pdbx_description
1 polymer ?
#
loop_
_entity_poly.entity_id
_entity_poly.type
_entity_poly.pdbx_seq_one_letter_code
_entity_poly.pdbx_strand_id
1 'polypeptide(L)'
;MDEKRISSLFQDAVRDVPAPTFDEGDVTAESARLTRKRNGLLAGSALGFALLVGGAATGVALWTGPNGGSGNDSAAAASPSVLEGNETAAPYEVPRDGAEDRATPDLSVTTPKQGGEVAGSAGSEPGGTPTGCGTAAGEFAAALAGELPAATSAGAPVASPLVCPPGAKSVALPVADGPRKGLLSLMVVPEGTPFTLQPPWQDRPSGTAGAVAVAESGGTLVVVIEPVPGSAAPPLDAADARAIADGLADEL
;
A
#
# COMPACT_ATOMS: atom_id res chain seq x y z
N MET A 1 4.40 -26.40 41.46
CA MET A 1 5.43 -25.53 40.87
C MET A 1 5.01 -24.12 41.23
N ASP A 2 5.84 -23.33 41.92
CA ASP A 2 5.40 -22.15 42.67
C ASP A 2 5.71 -20.87 41.87
N GLU A 3 4.68 -20.17 41.37
CA GLU A 3 4.84 -18.99 40.52
C GLU A 3 5.59 -17.86 41.24
N LYS A 4 5.48 -17.80 42.58
CA LYS A 4 6.17 -16.78 43.39
C LYS A 4 7.69 -17.00 43.44
N ARG A 5 8.13 -18.25 43.26
CA ARG A 5 9.56 -18.59 43.21
C ARG A 5 10.17 -18.28 41.85
N ILE A 6 9.37 -18.28 40.79
CA ILE A 6 9.83 -17.91 39.45
C ILE A 6 9.93 -16.38 39.33
N SER A 7 8.94 -15.63 39.83
CA SER A 7 8.97 -14.16 39.79
C SER A 7 10.13 -13.57 40.60
N SER A 8 10.48 -14.16 41.75
CA SER A 8 11.62 -13.69 42.54
C SER A 8 12.97 -13.91 41.83
N LEU A 9 13.13 -15.02 41.08
CA LEU A 9 14.34 -15.27 40.29
C LEU A 9 14.50 -14.28 39.14
N PHE A 10 13.40 -13.89 38.48
CA PHE A 10 13.46 -12.86 37.43
C PHE A 10 13.74 -11.47 38.00
N GLN A 11 13.21 -11.14 39.18
CA GLN A 11 13.40 -9.82 39.76
C GLN A 11 14.81 -9.62 40.34
N ASP A 12 15.45 -10.69 40.82
CA ASP A 12 16.84 -10.62 41.32
C ASP A 12 17.89 -10.60 40.19
N ALA A 13 17.54 -11.06 38.99
CA ALA A 13 18.42 -11.00 37.82
C ALA A 13 18.52 -9.60 37.18
N VAL A 14 17.62 -8.68 37.54
CA VAL A 14 17.48 -7.33 36.94
C VAL A 14 17.91 -6.25 37.94
N ARG A 15 19.05 -6.46 38.61
CA ARG A 15 19.56 -5.55 39.67
C ARG A 15 20.27 -4.30 39.15
N ASP A 16 20.62 -4.25 37.87
CA ASP A 16 21.29 -3.11 37.25
C ASP A 16 20.69 -2.83 35.87
N VAL A 17 19.55 -2.14 35.85
CA VAL A 17 19.00 -1.58 34.61
C VAL A 17 19.68 -0.23 34.39
N PRO A 18 20.49 -0.05 33.33
CA PRO A 18 21.04 1.26 33.01
C PRO A 18 19.90 2.24 32.75
N ALA A 19 20.12 3.51 33.09
CA ALA A 19 19.15 4.55 32.81
C ALA A 19 18.74 4.52 31.32
N PRO A 20 17.45 4.71 30.99
CA PRO A 20 17.00 4.71 29.60
C PRO A 20 17.77 5.77 28.83
N THR A 21 18.46 5.35 27.77
CA THR A 21 19.21 6.24 26.86
C THR A 21 18.32 6.85 25.78
N PHE A 22 17.01 6.60 25.84
CA PHE A 22 16.02 7.06 24.89
C PHE A 22 14.94 7.81 25.67
N ASP A 23 14.83 9.11 25.42
CA ASP A 23 13.85 9.97 26.08
C ASP A 23 12.84 10.59 25.10
N GLU A 24 11.87 11.33 25.64
CA GLU A 24 10.88 12.04 24.84
C GLU A 24 11.52 13.13 23.94
N GLY A 25 12.67 13.67 24.36
CA GLY A 25 13.49 14.59 23.60
C GLY A 25 14.02 13.96 22.30
N ASP A 26 14.47 12.71 22.34
CA ASP A 26 14.94 11.99 21.14
C ASP A 26 13.83 11.83 20.10
N VAL A 27 12.62 11.49 20.54
CA VAL A 27 11.45 11.34 19.65
C VAL A 27 11.06 12.68 19.04
N THR A 28 11.01 13.75 19.84
CA THR A 28 10.61 15.08 19.36
C THR A 28 11.66 15.70 18.45
N ALA A 29 12.95 15.49 18.74
CA ALA A 29 14.06 15.97 17.91
C ALA A 29 14.08 15.29 16.53
N GLU A 30 13.93 13.97 16.45
CA GLU A 30 13.86 13.26 15.17
C GLU A 30 12.56 13.55 14.42
N SER A 31 11.42 13.65 15.11
CA SER A 31 10.15 14.07 14.49
C SER A 31 10.26 15.48 13.86
N ALA A 32 10.90 16.43 14.55
CA ALA A 32 11.12 17.77 14.03
C ALA A 32 12.10 17.79 12.84
N ARG A 33 13.07 16.88 12.81
CA ARG A 33 14.02 16.73 11.68
C ARG A 33 13.32 16.20 10.43
N LEU A 34 12.49 15.16 10.58
CA LEU A 34 11.69 14.59 9.49
C LEU A 34 10.69 15.61 8.93
N THR A 35 10.04 16.39 9.80
CA THR A 35 9.09 17.43 9.36
C THR A 35 9.77 18.54 8.55
N ARG A 36 10.99 18.96 8.93
CA ARG A 36 11.76 19.97 8.18
C ARG A 36 12.18 19.50 6.79
N LYS A 37 12.56 18.22 6.62
CA LYS A 37 12.86 17.66 5.29
C LYS A 37 11.66 17.71 4.35
N ARG A 38 10.45 17.47 4.86
CA ARG A 38 9.20 17.46 4.07
C ARG A 38 8.79 18.85 3.61
N ASN A 39 8.91 19.86 4.48
CA ASN A 39 8.47 21.22 4.14
C ASN A 39 9.45 21.97 3.22
N GLY A 40 10.69 21.50 3.08
CA GLY A 40 11.66 22.10 2.15
C GLY A 40 11.32 21.90 0.66
N LEU A 41 10.63 20.82 0.30
CA LEU A 41 10.27 20.50 -1.09
C LEU A 41 9.00 21.23 -1.57
N LEU A 42 8.07 21.58 -0.67
CA LEU A 42 6.82 22.25 -1.03
C LEU A 42 6.99 23.76 -1.31
N ALA A 43 8.07 24.39 -0.84
CA ALA A 43 8.35 25.80 -1.14
C ALA A 43 8.81 26.03 -2.60
N GLY A 44 9.20 24.99 -3.33
CA GLY A 44 9.70 25.10 -4.70
C GLY A 44 8.61 25.04 -5.80
N SER A 45 7.46 24.40 -5.56
CA SER A 45 6.49 24.09 -6.62
C SER A 45 5.51 25.22 -6.97
N ALA A 46 5.29 26.18 -6.07
CA ALA A 46 4.37 27.30 -6.30
C ALA A 46 4.91 28.35 -7.30
N LEU A 47 6.22 28.46 -7.48
CA LEU A 47 6.84 29.39 -8.44
C LEU A 47 6.75 28.90 -9.90
N GLY A 48 6.65 27.59 -10.13
CA GLY A 48 6.57 27.00 -11.47
C GLY A 48 5.21 27.20 -12.16
N PHE A 49 4.11 27.11 -11.41
CA PHE A 49 2.76 27.30 -11.98
C PHE A 49 2.46 28.77 -12.31
N ALA A 50 3.03 29.73 -11.58
CA ALA A 50 2.85 31.16 -11.87
C ALA A 50 3.50 31.56 -13.22
N LEU A 51 4.63 30.95 -13.60
CA LEU A 51 5.28 31.22 -14.88
C LEU A 51 4.58 30.55 -16.07
N LEU A 52 3.94 29.38 -15.86
CA LEU A 52 3.27 28.65 -16.95
C LEU A 52 1.90 29.26 -17.31
N VAL A 53 1.16 29.81 -16.33
CA VAL A 53 -0.09 30.56 -16.59
C VAL A 53 0.20 31.99 -17.06
N GLY A 54 1.29 32.62 -16.62
CA GLY A 54 1.69 33.97 -17.07
C GLY A 54 2.30 34.03 -18.49
N GLY A 55 2.90 32.94 -18.97
CA GLY A 55 3.60 32.91 -20.27
C GLY A 55 2.70 32.77 -21.51
N ALA A 56 1.43 32.37 -21.36
CA ALA A 56 0.54 32.13 -22.50
C ALA A 56 -0.10 33.41 -23.10
N ALA A 57 -0.05 34.55 -22.38
CA ALA A 57 -0.75 35.77 -22.82
C ALA A 57 0.05 36.68 -23.77
N THR A 58 1.34 36.42 -24.02
CA THR A 58 2.19 37.28 -24.86
C THR A 58 2.79 36.61 -26.11
N GLY A 59 2.47 35.33 -26.37
CA GLY A 59 3.10 34.55 -27.45
C GLY A 59 2.34 34.48 -28.79
N VAL A 60 1.08 34.94 -28.88
CA VAL A 60 0.22 34.70 -30.07
C VAL A 60 -0.03 35.97 -30.91
N ALA A 61 0.54 37.12 -30.53
CA ALA A 61 0.23 38.41 -31.18
C ALA A 61 1.02 38.73 -32.46
N LEU A 62 1.84 37.82 -32.98
CA LEU A 62 2.71 38.11 -34.14
C LEU A 62 2.36 37.36 -35.43
N TRP A 63 1.30 36.53 -35.45
CA TRP A 63 1.04 35.69 -36.64
C TRP A 63 -0.43 35.44 -36.97
N THR A 64 -1.29 36.46 -36.97
CA THR A 64 -2.55 36.40 -37.73
C THR A 64 -2.95 37.78 -38.26
N GLY A 65 -3.05 37.88 -39.59
CA GLY A 65 -3.52 39.06 -40.31
C GLY A 65 -5.03 39.29 -40.15
N PRO A 66 -5.53 40.46 -40.59
CA PRO A 66 -6.86 40.95 -40.24
C PRO A 66 -7.92 40.36 -41.16
N ASN A 67 -8.78 39.49 -40.62
CA ASN A 67 -10.12 39.24 -41.18
C ASN A 67 -11.06 38.90 -40.01
N GLY A 68 -12.15 39.66 -39.94
CA GLY A 68 -13.00 39.77 -38.76
C GLY A 68 -13.92 38.58 -38.51
N GLY A 69 -14.62 38.66 -37.38
CA GLY A 69 -15.74 37.79 -37.07
C GLY A 69 -15.97 37.58 -35.57
N SER A 70 -16.87 38.39 -35.01
CA SER A 70 -17.90 37.99 -34.05
C SER A 70 -17.47 37.46 -32.67
N GLY A 71 -17.65 38.33 -31.67
CA GLY A 71 -18.42 38.12 -30.43
C GLY A 71 -18.29 36.80 -29.68
N ASN A 72 -17.77 36.87 -28.45
CA ASN A 72 -18.53 36.56 -27.23
C ASN A 72 -17.73 36.96 -25.99
N ASP A 73 -18.15 38.06 -25.36
CA ASP A 73 -17.88 38.37 -23.97
C ASP A 73 -18.71 37.43 -23.08
N SER A 74 -18.07 36.70 -22.18
CA SER A 74 -18.69 36.20 -20.95
C SER A 74 -17.60 35.81 -19.95
N ALA A 75 -17.17 36.82 -19.20
CA ALA A 75 -16.58 36.63 -17.88
C ALA A 75 -17.72 36.32 -16.90
N ALA A 76 -17.71 35.14 -16.30
CA ALA A 76 -18.51 34.84 -15.12
C ALA A 76 -17.57 34.45 -13.98
N ALA A 77 -17.32 35.42 -13.11
CA ALA A 77 -16.82 35.20 -11.77
C ALA A 77 -17.95 34.59 -10.92
N ALA A 78 -17.65 33.53 -10.17
CA ALA A 78 -18.50 33.08 -9.07
C ALA A 78 -17.62 32.83 -7.84
N SER A 79 -17.82 33.69 -6.85
CA SER A 79 -17.26 33.63 -5.49
C SER A 79 -17.89 32.49 -4.67
N PRO A 80 -17.26 32.09 -3.55
CA PRO A 80 -17.64 30.89 -2.79
C PRO A 80 -18.82 31.15 -1.86
N SER A 81 -19.74 30.20 -1.78
CA SER A 81 -20.79 30.14 -0.75
C SER A 81 -20.26 29.41 0.50
N VAL A 82 -20.23 30.15 1.61
CA VAL A 82 -20.00 29.69 2.99
C VAL A 82 -21.32 29.89 3.77
N LEU A 83 -21.51 29.07 4.82
CA LEU A 83 -22.63 28.97 5.78
C LEU A 83 -23.77 28.07 5.26
N GLU A 84 -24.30 27.09 5.99
CA GLU A 84 -24.62 27.01 7.43
C GLU A 84 -24.79 25.51 7.76
N GLY A 85 -24.15 24.94 8.78
CA GLY A 85 -24.69 24.88 10.13
C GLY A 85 -25.43 23.56 10.38
N ASN A 86 -24.77 22.56 10.98
CA ASN A 86 -25.44 21.71 11.98
C ASN A 86 -24.41 21.12 12.94
N GLU A 87 -24.46 21.63 14.18
CA GLU A 87 -23.73 21.14 15.33
C GLU A 87 -24.44 19.91 15.94
N THR A 88 -23.63 18.89 16.24
CA THR A 88 -23.69 18.06 17.46
C THR A 88 -24.95 17.23 17.77
N ALA A 89 -24.83 15.90 17.63
CA ALA A 89 -25.20 14.95 18.69
C ALA A 89 -24.66 13.53 18.40
N ALA A 90 -23.86 13.00 19.31
CA ALA A 90 -23.73 11.57 19.62
C ALA A 90 -24.12 11.42 21.12
N PRO A 91 -24.19 10.23 21.76
CA PRO A 91 -24.35 8.84 21.31
C PRO A 91 -25.47 8.07 22.10
N TYR A 92 -25.78 6.82 21.73
CA TYR A 92 -26.59 5.83 22.48
C TYR A 92 -28.04 6.17 22.86
N GLU A 93 -29.01 5.59 22.14
CA GLU A 93 -30.31 5.21 22.71
C GLU A 93 -30.74 3.81 22.26
N VAL A 94 -31.19 3.02 23.24
CA VAL A 94 -31.64 1.63 23.15
C VAL A 94 -33.15 1.63 23.25
N PRO A 95 -33.88 0.97 22.35
CA PRO A 95 -35.25 0.54 22.65
C PRO A 95 -35.27 -0.90 23.18
N ARG A 96 -35.89 -1.11 24.35
CA ARG A 96 -36.25 -2.42 24.90
C ARG A 96 -37.75 -2.46 25.19
N ASP A 97 -38.28 -3.69 25.12
CA ASP A 97 -39.58 -4.22 25.57
C ASP A 97 -40.73 -4.18 24.52
N GLY A 98 -41.49 -5.24 24.24
CA GLY A 98 -41.61 -6.62 24.77
C GLY A 98 -42.23 -7.54 23.69
N ALA A 99 -41.85 -8.82 23.62
CA ALA A 99 -42.52 -10.00 24.20
C ALA A 99 -43.93 -10.31 23.62
N GLU A 100 -44.06 -11.31 22.72
CA GLU A 100 -44.38 -12.72 23.02
C GLU A 100 -44.68 -13.54 21.74
N ASP A 101 -44.26 -14.81 21.81
CA ASP A 101 -44.87 -16.02 21.24
C ASP A 101 -44.46 -16.62 19.85
N ARG A 102 -43.70 -17.73 20.00
CA ARG A 102 -43.78 -19.05 19.33
C ARG A 102 -43.20 -19.29 17.93
N ALA A 103 -42.52 -20.45 17.91
CA ALA A 103 -42.17 -21.35 16.80
C ALA A 103 -40.79 -21.14 16.14
N THR A 104 -39.84 -21.92 16.67
CA THR A 104 -38.56 -22.37 16.10
C THR A 104 -38.59 -22.63 14.58
N PRO A 105 -37.60 -22.12 13.82
CA PRO A 105 -37.19 -22.72 12.56
C PRO A 105 -36.21 -23.87 12.83
N ASP A 106 -36.57 -25.02 12.28
CA ASP A 106 -35.80 -26.25 12.11
C ASP A 106 -34.33 -25.97 11.71
N LEU A 107 -33.41 -26.14 12.67
CA LEU A 107 -32.00 -26.33 12.39
C LEU A 107 -31.81 -27.81 12.12
N SER A 108 -31.90 -28.19 10.85
CA SER A 108 -31.49 -29.50 10.37
C SER A 108 -29.97 -29.64 10.55
N VAL A 109 -29.59 -30.10 11.75
CA VAL A 109 -28.25 -30.62 12.07
C VAL A 109 -28.07 -31.91 11.29
N THR A 110 -27.54 -31.83 10.07
CA THR A 110 -26.86 -32.97 9.47
C THR A 110 -25.43 -32.98 9.99
N THR A 111 -25.15 -33.87 10.94
CA THR A 111 -23.82 -34.28 11.35
C THR A 111 -23.19 -35.15 10.25
N PRO A 112 -22.05 -34.76 9.63
CA PRO A 112 -21.20 -35.72 8.97
C PRO A 112 -20.41 -36.47 10.03
N LYS A 113 -20.64 -37.78 10.05
CA LYS A 113 -19.94 -38.80 10.81
C LYS A 113 -18.45 -38.78 10.44
N GLN A 114 -17.57 -38.70 11.44
CA GLN A 114 -16.14 -39.06 11.45
C GLN A 114 -15.25 -38.51 10.31
N GLY A 115 -14.32 -37.63 10.69
CA GLY A 115 -13.12 -37.29 9.91
C GLY A 115 -13.04 -35.84 9.44
N GLY A 116 -13.32 -34.86 10.31
CA GLY A 116 -13.11 -33.45 10.01
C GLY A 116 -11.75 -33.01 10.54
N GLU A 117 -10.84 -32.66 9.64
CA GLU A 117 -9.58 -32.01 9.97
C GLU A 117 -9.84 -30.79 10.84
N VAL A 118 -9.16 -30.75 11.99
CA VAL A 118 -8.94 -29.51 12.71
C VAL A 118 -8.18 -28.62 11.74
N ALA A 119 -8.74 -27.47 11.39
CA ALA A 119 -8.01 -26.37 10.77
C ALA A 119 -6.97 -25.85 11.78
N GLY A 120 -5.93 -26.64 11.99
CA GLY A 120 -4.64 -26.17 12.43
C GLY A 120 -4.01 -25.49 11.22
N SER A 121 -3.36 -24.36 11.47
CA SER A 121 -2.35 -23.82 10.57
C SER A 121 -1.27 -24.89 10.38
N ALA A 122 -1.48 -25.76 9.39
CA ALA A 122 -0.57 -26.84 9.05
C ALA A 122 0.59 -26.20 8.29
N GLY A 123 1.77 -26.29 8.91
CA GLY A 123 3.02 -25.92 8.28
C GLY A 123 3.23 -26.66 6.96
N SER A 124 4.03 -26.03 6.11
CA SER A 124 4.55 -26.49 4.82
C SER A 124 4.52 -28.01 4.66
N GLU A 125 3.66 -28.50 3.77
CA GLU A 125 3.66 -29.90 3.34
C GLU A 125 5.04 -30.28 2.74
N PRO A 126 5.67 -31.40 3.17
CA PRO A 126 6.86 -31.91 2.53
C PRO A 126 6.44 -32.95 1.48
N GLY A 127 6.30 -32.56 0.21
CA GLY A 127 6.00 -33.57 -0.83
C GLY A 127 5.71 -33.07 -2.25
N GLY A 128 5.38 -31.79 -2.45
CA GLY A 128 5.36 -31.20 -3.79
C GLY A 128 6.75 -30.69 -4.14
N THR A 129 7.24 -30.92 -5.36
CA THR A 129 8.29 -30.08 -5.93
C THR A 129 7.87 -28.61 -5.72
N PRO A 130 8.69 -27.74 -5.10
CA PRO A 130 8.28 -26.38 -4.79
C PRO A 130 8.05 -25.63 -6.10
N THR A 131 6.82 -25.64 -6.58
CA THR A 131 6.28 -24.74 -7.60
C THR A 131 5.89 -23.41 -6.96
N GLY A 132 6.55 -23.07 -5.85
CA GLY A 132 6.38 -21.86 -5.09
C GLY A 132 7.69 -21.09 -5.12
N CYS A 133 7.60 -19.82 -5.44
CA CYS A 133 8.68 -18.86 -5.26
C CYS A 133 9.27 -18.98 -3.83
N GLY A 134 10.58 -18.82 -3.69
CA GLY A 134 11.18 -18.67 -2.36
C GLY A 134 10.52 -17.50 -1.63
N THR A 135 10.23 -17.66 -0.32
CA THR A 135 9.64 -16.58 0.47
C THR A 135 10.71 -15.55 0.81
N ALA A 136 10.39 -14.30 0.53
CA ALA A 136 11.28 -13.15 0.76
C ALA A 136 10.59 -12.04 1.54
N ALA A 137 9.55 -12.42 2.30
CA ALA A 137 8.66 -11.47 2.96
C ALA A 137 9.38 -10.49 3.88
N GLY A 138 10.43 -10.93 4.60
CA GLY A 138 11.17 -10.08 5.53
C GLY A 138 12.05 -9.04 4.83
N GLU A 139 12.81 -9.45 3.81
CA GLU A 139 13.72 -8.56 3.07
C GLU A 139 12.94 -7.51 2.27
N PHE A 140 11.87 -7.93 1.57
CA PHE A 140 11.06 -6.99 0.79
C PHE A 140 10.20 -6.06 1.66
N ALA A 141 9.68 -6.52 2.81
CA ALA A 141 8.84 -5.65 3.64
C ALA A 141 9.62 -4.45 4.19
N ALA A 142 10.91 -4.62 4.50
CA ALA A 142 11.76 -3.54 4.97
C ALA A 142 12.06 -2.52 3.85
N ALA A 143 12.48 -3.01 2.68
CA ALA A 143 12.78 -2.17 1.52
C ALA A 143 11.55 -1.38 1.05
N LEU A 144 10.39 -2.01 1.04
CA LEU A 144 9.15 -1.39 0.57
C LEU A 144 8.58 -0.33 1.52
N ALA A 145 8.99 -0.31 2.79
CA ALA A 145 8.51 0.68 3.75
C ALA A 145 8.90 2.12 3.37
N GLY A 146 9.95 2.29 2.55
CA GLY A 146 10.39 3.60 2.03
C GLY A 146 9.79 3.97 0.66
N GLU A 147 9.44 2.98 -0.15
CA GLU A 147 9.11 3.18 -1.57
C GLU A 147 7.62 3.39 -1.86
N LEU A 148 6.72 2.99 -0.94
CA LEU A 148 5.29 3.21 -1.17
C LEU A 148 4.91 4.69 -1.04
N PRO A 149 4.06 5.21 -1.93
CA PRO A 149 3.50 6.55 -1.77
C PRO A 149 2.82 6.72 -0.41
N ALA A 150 2.97 7.89 0.22
CA ALA A 150 2.51 8.14 1.58
C ALA A 150 0.99 8.00 1.79
N ALA A 151 0.19 8.08 0.73
CA ALA A 151 -1.26 7.86 0.76
C ALA A 151 -1.62 6.37 0.76
N THR A 152 -0.67 5.51 0.41
CA THR A 152 -0.86 4.06 0.30
C THR A 152 -0.60 3.39 1.63
N SER A 153 -1.57 2.59 2.06
CA SER A 153 -1.43 1.68 3.19
C SER A 153 -1.07 0.28 2.70
N ALA A 154 -0.16 -0.37 3.41
CA ALA A 154 0.27 -1.75 3.17
C ALA A 154 -0.27 -2.69 4.24
N GLY A 155 -0.76 -3.86 3.82
CA GLY A 155 -1.14 -4.97 4.68
C GLY A 155 0.05 -5.86 5.08
N ALA A 156 -0.23 -7.02 5.65
CA ALA A 156 0.79 -8.03 5.89
C ALA A 156 1.22 -8.71 4.57
N PRO A 157 2.50 -9.08 4.41
CA PRO A 157 2.96 -9.85 3.26
C PRO A 157 2.22 -11.18 3.12
N VAL A 158 1.89 -11.56 1.90
CA VAL A 158 1.22 -12.81 1.52
C VAL A 158 2.01 -13.52 0.41
N ALA A 159 1.64 -14.77 0.12
CA ALA A 159 2.20 -15.51 -1.01
C ALA A 159 1.88 -14.80 -2.33
N SER A 160 2.89 -14.68 -3.20
CA SER A 160 2.70 -14.06 -4.52
C SER A 160 1.95 -14.99 -5.47
N PRO A 161 1.01 -14.46 -6.29
CA PRO A 161 0.39 -15.23 -7.36
C PRO A 161 1.31 -15.38 -8.60
N LEU A 162 2.51 -14.82 -8.57
CA LEU A 162 3.47 -14.91 -9.68
C LEU A 162 4.04 -16.33 -9.79
N VAL A 163 4.19 -16.80 -11.03
CA VAL A 163 4.92 -18.04 -11.32
C VAL A 163 6.40 -17.72 -11.39
N CYS A 164 7.18 -18.26 -10.46
CA CYS A 164 8.61 -17.99 -10.39
C CYS A 164 9.44 -18.98 -11.21
N PRO A 165 10.46 -18.50 -11.94
CA PRO A 165 11.51 -19.37 -12.42
C PRO A 165 12.33 -19.94 -11.24
N PRO A 166 13.10 -21.03 -11.46
CA PRO A 166 13.97 -21.59 -10.43
C PRO A 166 14.91 -20.55 -9.84
N GLY A 167 15.04 -20.54 -8.51
CA GLY A 167 15.89 -19.60 -7.78
C GLY A 167 15.32 -18.20 -7.60
N ALA A 168 14.18 -17.87 -8.23
CA ALA A 168 13.51 -16.60 -7.98
C ALA A 168 12.78 -16.60 -6.63
N LYS A 169 12.73 -15.40 -6.06
CA LYS A 169 12.01 -15.10 -4.83
C LYS A 169 10.86 -14.17 -5.14
N SER A 170 9.76 -14.28 -4.41
CA SER A 170 8.66 -13.34 -4.58
C SER A 170 7.90 -13.10 -3.28
N VAL A 171 7.16 -12.01 -3.27
CA VAL A 171 6.21 -11.66 -2.23
C VAL A 171 5.05 -10.92 -2.86
N ALA A 172 3.88 -10.96 -2.24
CA ALA A 172 2.82 -10.02 -2.54
C ALA A 172 2.38 -9.27 -1.29
N LEU A 173 1.91 -8.05 -1.48
CA LEU A 173 1.49 -7.15 -0.43
C LEU A 173 0.13 -6.55 -0.79
N PRO A 174 -0.91 -6.75 0.04
CA PRO A 174 -2.15 -6.01 -0.12
C PRO A 174 -1.87 -4.52 0.06
N VAL A 175 -2.25 -3.71 -0.92
CA VAL A 175 -2.06 -2.25 -0.89
C VAL A 175 -3.38 -1.53 -1.12
N ALA A 176 -3.59 -0.41 -0.44
CA ALA A 176 -4.79 0.39 -0.59
C ALA A 176 -4.51 1.89 -0.52
N ASP A 177 -5.17 2.65 -1.38
CA ASP A 177 -5.23 4.12 -1.34
C ASP A 177 -6.71 4.55 -1.38
N GLY A 178 -7.26 4.86 -0.21
CA GLY A 178 -8.68 5.13 -0.02
C GLY A 178 -9.57 3.99 -0.54
N PRO A 179 -10.47 4.23 -1.52
CA PRO A 179 -11.33 3.19 -2.09
C PRO A 179 -10.61 2.26 -3.09
N ARG A 180 -9.39 2.63 -3.51
CA ARG A 180 -8.58 1.84 -4.45
C ARG A 180 -7.81 0.79 -3.68
N LYS A 181 -7.90 -0.47 -4.12
CA LYS A 181 -7.36 -1.63 -3.43
C LYS A 181 -6.74 -2.55 -4.46
N GLY A 182 -5.61 -3.14 -4.12
CA GLY A 182 -4.87 -3.98 -5.02
C GLY A 182 -3.90 -4.91 -4.31
N LEU A 183 -3.21 -5.68 -5.13
CA LEU A 183 -2.12 -6.55 -4.71
C LEU A 183 -0.86 -6.12 -5.44
N LEU A 184 0.15 -5.69 -4.69
CA LEU A 184 1.48 -5.40 -5.19
C LEU A 184 2.32 -6.67 -5.07
N SER A 185 2.66 -7.28 -6.20
CA SER A 185 3.49 -8.47 -6.28
C SER A 185 4.90 -8.11 -6.75
N LEU A 186 5.90 -8.56 -6.01
CA LEU A 186 7.32 -8.35 -6.30
C LEU A 186 7.95 -9.71 -6.57
N MET A 187 8.82 -9.78 -7.57
CA MET A 187 9.60 -10.98 -7.86
C MET A 187 11.01 -10.60 -8.26
N VAL A 188 12.00 -11.16 -7.57
CA VAL A 188 13.41 -11.01 -7.93
C VAL A 188 13.88 -12.30 -8.55
N VAL A 189 14.35 -12.18 -9.78
CA VAL A 189 14.97 -13.24 -10.56
C VAL A 189 16.48 -13.07 -10.50
N PRO A 190 17.25 -14.08 -10.06
CA PRO A 190 18.69 -13.96 -9.98
C PRO A 190 19.33 -13.84 -11.37
N GLU A 191 20.49 -13.19 -11.43
CA GLU A 191 21.29 -13.04 -12.66
C GLU A 191 21.50 -14.40 -13.36
N GLY A 192 21.53 -14.39 -14.69
CA GLY A 192 21.79 -15.60 -15.49
C GLY A 192 20.62 -16.58 -15.57
N THR A 193 19.51 -16.31 -14.88
CA THR A 193 18.27 -17.08 -15.04
C THR A 193 17.56 -16.65 -16.31
N PRO A 194 17.28 -17.57 -17.26
CA PRO A 194 16.54 -17.23 -18.45
C PRO A 194 15.11 -16.83 -18.06
N PHE A 195 14.83 -15.53 -18.14
CA PHE A 195 13.54 -14.96 -17.81
C PHE A 195 13.11 -14.05 -18.96
N THR A 196 11.93 -14.33 -19.51
CA THR A 196 11.37 -13.46 -20.55
C THR A 196 10.75 -12.26 -19.85
N LEU A 197 11.35 -11.09 -20.10
CA LEU A 197 11.25 -9.86 -19.31
C LEU A 197 9.85 -9.20 -19.17
N GLN A 198 8.78 -9.86 -19.58
CA GLN A 198 7.42 -9.38 -19.35
C GLN A 198 6.51 -10.59 -19.12
N PRO A 199 5.83 -10.69 -17.96
CA PRO A 199 4.59 -11.46 -17.91
C PRO A 199 3.69 -10.92 -19.04
N PRO A 200 2.96 -11.77 -19.77
CA PRO A 200 1.94 -11.24 -20.66
C PRO A 200 0.92 -10.49 -19.80
N TRP A 201 1.04 -9.17 -19.74
CA TRP A 201 0.11 -8.27 -19.04
C TRP A 201 -1.32 -8.38 -19.57
N GLN A 202 -1.45 -9.02 -20.74
CA GLN A 202 -2.66 -9.14 -21.54
C GLN A 202 -3.65 -10.12 -20.90
N ASP A 203 -3.14 -11.11 -20.15
CA ASP A 203 -3.96 -12.09 -19.41
C ASP A 203 -4.29 -11.61 -17.99
N ARG A 204 -3.85 -10.41 -17.61
CA ARG A 204 -4.10 -9.84 -16.28
C ARG A 204 -5.41 -9.03 -16.24
N PRO A 205 -5.99 -8.84 -15.06
CA PRO A 205 -7.15 -7.98 -14.89
C PRO A 205 -6.94 -6.59 -15.50
N SER A 206 -8.01 -6.00 -16.05
CA SER A 206 -7.95 -4.64 -16.58
C SER A 206 -7.49 -3.66 -15.51
N GLY A 207 -6.53 -2.79 -15.84
CA GLY A 207 -5.94 -1.85 -14.88
C GLY A 207 -4.73 -2.41 -14.13
N THR A 208 -4.25 -3.62 -14.46
CA THR A 208 -2.95 -4.06 -13.98
C THR A 208 -1.84 -3.15 -14.52
N ALA A 209 -0.97 -2.69 -13.62
CA ALA A 209 0.24 -1.96 -13.93
C ALA A 209 1.46 -2.82 -13.59
N GLY A 210 2.57 -2.59 -14.27
CA GLY A 210 3.79 -3.31 -13.96
C GLY A 210 5.03 -2.64 -14.52
N ALA A 211 6.15 -2.97 -13.90
CA ALA A 211 7.46 -2.47 -14.25
C ALA A 211 8.51 -3.57 -14.03
N VAL A 212 9.63 -3.44 -14.74
CA VAL A 212 10.77 -4.33 -14.61
C VAL A 212 12.02 -3.47 -14.54
N ALA A 213 12.88 -3.76 -13.58
CA ALA A 213 14.15 -3.08 -13.34
C ALA A 213 15.27 -4.11 -13.18
N VAL A 214 16.50 -3.70 -13.47
CA VAL A 214 17.71 -4.51 -13.25
C VAL A 214 18.34 -4.02 -11.94
N ALA A 215 18.49 -4.93 -10.98
CA ALA A 215 19.09 -4.66 -9.69
C ALA A 215 20.62 -4.47 -9.81
N GLU A 216 21.26 -3.81 -8.84
CA GLU A 216 22.73 -3.64 -8.83
C GLU A 216 23.46 -4.98 -8.83
N SER A 217 22.87 -6.00 -8.20
CA SER A 217 23.35 -7.37 -8.23
C SER A 217 23.29 -8.07 -9.60
N GLY A 218 22.76 -7.42 -10.64
CA GLY A 218 22.55 -8.01 -11.97
C GLY A 218 21.28 -8.86 -12.07
N GLY A 219 20.55 -9.03 -10.97
CA GLY A 219 19.23 -9.65 -10.95
C GLY A 219 18.17 -8.79 -11.66
N THR A 220 17.02 -9.40 -11.97
CA THR A 220 15.86 -8.70 -12.53
C THR A 220 14.76 -8.62 -11.48
N LEU A 221 14.32 -7.41 -11.15
CA LEU A 221 13.15 -7.16 -10.31
C LEU A 221 11.92 -6.94 -11.19
N VAL A 222 10.85 -7.67 -10.91
CA VAL A 222 9.53 -7.51 -11.53
C VAL A 222 8.56 -7.00 -10.48
N VAL A 223 7.88 -5.90 -10.80
CA VAL A 223 6.84 -5.29 -9.98
C VAL A 223 5.52 -5.35 -10.72
N VAL A 224 4.48 -5.85 -10.06
CA VAL A 224 3.13 -5.98 -10.61
C VAL A 224 2.12 -5.41 -9.62
N ILE A 225 1.22 -4.55 -10.06
CA ILE A 225 0.11 -4.03 -9.26
C ILE A 225 -1.19 -4.46 -9.93
N GLU A 226 -1.99 -5.25 -9.23
CA GLU A 226 -3.28 -5.71 -9.74
C GLU A 226 -4.42 -5.15 -8.90
N PRO A 227 -5.51 -4.66 -9.50
CA PRO A 227 -6.70 -4.32 -8.74
C PRO A 227 -7.35 -5.60 -8.18
N VAL A 228 -7.86 -5.53 -6.95
CA VAL A 228 -8.68 -6.63 -6.39
C VAL A 228 -10.15 -6.46 -6.80
N PRO A 229 -10.94 -7.56 -6.87
CA PRO A 229 -12.36 -7.48 -7.17
C PRO A 229 -13.10 -6.49 -6.25
N GLY A 230 -13.99 -5.69 -6.86
CA GLY A 230 -14.75 -4.66 -6.15
C GLY A 230 -13.99 -3.35 -5.88
N SER A 231 -12.74 -3.23 -6.34
CA SER A 231 -12.05 -1.94 -6.33
C SER A 231 -12.44 -1.06 -7.52
N ALA A 232 -12.46 0.26 -7.32
CA ALA A 232 -12.77 1.22 -8.36
C ALA A 232 -11.64 1.37 -9.41
N ALA A 233 -10.39 1.14 -9.01
CA ALA A 233 -9.18 1.29 -9.82
C ALA A 233 -7.99 0.64 -9.07
N PRO A 234 -6.86 0.35 -9.74
CA PRO A 234 -5.63 -0.02 -9.04
C PRO A 234 -5.18 1.10 -8.08
N PRO A 235 -4.58 0.75 -6.93
CA PRO A 235 -4.15 1.74 -5.92
C PRO A 235 -2.93 2.55 -6.37
N LEU A 236 -2.15 2.01 -7.29
CA LEU A 236 -0.92 2.58 -7.84
C LEU A 236 -0.97 2.48 -9.35
N ASP A 237 -0.38 3.44 -10.06
CA ASP A 237 -0.33 3.44 -11.52
C ASP A 237 1.00 2.90 -12.09
N ALA A 238 1.19 3.01 -13.40
CA ALA A 238 2.40 2.53 -14.07
C ALA A 238 3.64 3.39 -13.79
N ALA A 239 3.48 4.66 -13.39
CA ALA A 239 4.59 5.50 -12.97
C ALA A 239 5.02 5.11 -11.55
N ASP A 240 4.07 4.89 -10.64
CA ASP A 240 4.34 4.37 -9.29
C ASP A 240 5.04 3.00 -9.36
N ALA A 241 4.55 2.09 -10.22
CA ALA A 241 5.16 0.77 -10.42
C ALA A 241 6.64 0.88 -10.80
N ARG A 242 6.96 1.82 -11.69
CA ARG A 242 8.33 2.06 -12.15
C ARG A 242 9.19 2.70 -11.07
N ALA A 243 8.67 3.69 -10.34
CA ALA A 243 9.39 4.30 -9.23
C ALA A 243 9.75 3.27 -8.16
N ILE A 244 8.80 2.41 -7.78
CA ILE A 244 9.06 1.30 -6.83
C ILE A 244 10.09 0.33 -7.40
N ALA A 245 10.00 -0.01 -8.69
CA ALA A 245 10.96 -0.92 -9.31
C ALA A 245 12.38 -0.34 -9.32
N ASP A 246 12.53 0.93 -9.66
CA ASP A 246 13.82 1.61 -9.72
C ASP A 246 14.41 1.78 -8.30
N GLY A 247 13.62 2.24 -7.33
CA GLY A 247 14.07 2.42 -5.95
C GLY A 247 14.48 1.11 -5.26
N LEU A 248 13.71 0.04 -5.45
CA LEU A 248 14.07 -1.28 -4.93
C LEU A 248 15.26 -1.91 -5.67
N ALA A 249 15.44 -1.63 -6.96
CA ALA A 249 16.56 -2.17 -7.73
C ALA A 249 17.90 -1.60 -7.25
N ASP A 250 17.93 -0.36 -6.79
CA ASP A 250 19.12 0.28 -6.20
C ASP A 250 19.50 -0.35 -4.83
N GLU A 251 18.56 -1.01 -4.14
CA GLU A 251 18.81 -1.65 -2.84
C GLU A 251 19.18 -3.15 -2.93
N LEU A 252 18.99 -3.78 -4.10
CA LEU A 252 19.09 -5.24 -4.32
C LEU A 252 20.34 -5.66 -5.12
#